data_AF-A0A2A9K3N0-F1
#
_entry.id   AF-A0A2A9K3N0-F1
#
_cell.length_a   1.000
_cell.length_b   1.000
_cell.length_c   1.000
_cell.angle_alpha   90.00
_cell.angle_beta   90.00
_cell.angle_gamma   90.00
#
_symmetry.space_group_name_H-M   'P 1'
#
loop_
_entity.id
_entity.type
_entity.pdbx_description
1 polymer ?
#
loop_
_entity_poly.entity_id
_entity_poly.type
_entity_poly.pdbx_seq_one_letter_code
_entity_poly.pdbx_strand_id
1 'polypeptide(L)'
;MNLLEEVLPWWARWLALVSGAAVFGTICYNKGKQEEGEKHIAYVNQQAGQTIKIAEAQQVVVTQTQIKYVDRIRTIYVKGETIEKQVPIYITKADSARFAVNAGFVRLYDAAWSGEDPGPAADSDREPAGVSLAQVAAVDAGNAASCRAWRELALGLRENYINLQSVTNRARR
;
A
#
# COMPACT_ATOMS: atom_id res chain seq x y z
N MET A 1 75.29 28.99 -30.81
CA MET A 1 74.73 30.03 -29.90
C MET A 1 74.09 29.27 -28.75
N ASN A 2 74.86 29.08 -27.68
CA ASN A 2 74.50 28.24 -26.54
C ASN A 2 73.40 28.92 -25.73
N LEU A 3 72.17 28.46 -25.84
CA LEU A 3 71.04 28.84 -24.96
C LEU A 3 71.17 28.23 -23.55
N LEU A 4 72.37 27.78 -23.15
CA LEU A 4 72.65 27.07 -21.90
C LEU A 4 73.48 27.89 -20.90
N GLU A 5 73.92 29.11 -21.25
CA GLU A 5 74.76 29.97 -20.38
C GLU A 5 74.10 31.28 -19.93
N GLU A 6 72.80 31.46 -20.17
CA GLU A 6 72.06 32.55 -19.52
C GLU A 6 71.57 32.06 -18.16
N VAL A 7 72.45 32.16 -17.17
CA VAL A 7 72.16 31.83 -15.78
C VAL A 7 71.06 32.78 -15.32
N LEU A 8 69.81 32.29 -15.35
CA LEU A 8 68.63 33.01 -14.87
C LEU A 8 68.97 33.75 -13.56
N PRO A 9 68.63 35.05 -13.47
CA PRO A 9 68.81 35.80 -12.24
C PRO A 9 68.24 35.03 -11.05
N TRP A 10 68.90 35.09 -9.91
CA TRP A 10 68.54 34.31 -8.73
C TRP A 10 67.04 34.42 -8.37
N TRP A 11 66.44 35.61 -8.55
CA TRP A 11 65.02 35.87 -8.32
C TRP A 11 64.10 35.10 -9.28
N ALA A 12 64.49 34.93 -10.54
CA ALA A 12 63.71 34.23 -11.55
C ALA A 12 63.68 32.71 -11.32
N ARG A 13 64.77 32.15 -10.77
CA ARG A 13 64.83 30.74 -10.32
C ARG A 13 63.86 30.46 -9.17
N TRP A 14 63.78 31.38 -8.20
CA TRP A 14 62.81 31.29 -7.11
C TRP A 14 61.37 31.42 -7.61
N LEU A 15 61.10 32.34 -8.54
CA LEU A 15 59.77 32.45 -9.16
C LEU A 15 59.36 31.17 -9.89
N ALA A 16 60.27 30.57 -10.66
CA ALA A 16 60.00 29.29 -11.34
C ALA A 16 59.67 28.17 -10.34
N LEU A 17 60.41 28.07 -9.22
CA LEU A 17 60.12 27.11 -8.15
C LEU A 17 58.76 27.35 -7.50
N VAL A 18 58.43 28.60 -7.16
CA VAL A 18 57.14 28.96 -6.55
C VAL A 18 55.99 28.66 -7.51
N SER A 19 56.13 28.98 -8.79
CA SER A 19 55.12 28.68 -9.80
C SER A 19 54.91 27.17 -10.00
N GLY A 20 56.00 26.39 -10.04
CA GLY A 20 55.93 24.93 -10.08
C GLY A 20 55.25 24.34 -8.84
N ALA A 21 55.57 24.86 -7.65
CA ALA A 21 54.92 24.47 -6.41
C ALA A 21 53.42 24.82 -6.40
N ALA A 22 53.03 25.97 -6.92
CA ALA A 22 51.63 26.40 -7.02
C ALA A 22 50.82 25.53 -7.99
N VAL A 23 51.39 25.18 -9.16
CA VAL A 23 50.76 24.27 -10.12
C VAL A 23 50.65 22.86 -9.53
N PHE A 24 51.71 22.35 -8.90
CA PHE A 24 51.67 21.05 -8.24
C PHE A 24 50.62 21.01 -7.12
N GLY A 25 50.57 22.07 -6.29
CA GLY A 25 49.57 22.22 -5.23
C GLY A 25 48.13 22.21 -5.75
N THR A 26 47.84 22.91 -6.85
CA THR A 26 46.51 22.91 -7.47
C THR A 26 46.14 21.56 -8.08
N ILE A 27 47.09 20.85 -8.69
CA ILE A 27 46.87 19.47 -9.18
C ILE A 27 46.54 18.53 -8.02
N CYS A 28 47.33 18.56 -6.94
CA CYS A 28 47.09 17.75 -5.75
C CYS A 28 45.73 18.06 -5.11
N TYR A 29 45.38 19.35 -4.97
CA TYR A 29 44.09 19.77 -4.41
C TYR A 29 42.91 19.29 -5.24
N ASN A 30 42.97 19.45 -6.57
CA ASN A 30 41.90 19.02 -7.47
C ASN A 30 41.76 17.49 -7.52
N LYS A 31 42.87 16.74 -7.49
CA LYS A 31 42.84 15.27 -7.37
C LYS A 31 42.19 14.82 -6.07
N GLY A 32 42.53 15.46 -4.94
CA GLY A 32 41.89 15.16 -3.66
C GLY A 32 40.37 15.33 -3.70
N LYS A 33 39.88 16.44 -4.28
CA LYS A 33 38.44 16.68 -4.48
C LYS A 33 37.78 15.67 -5.42
N GLN A 34 38.46 15.24 -6.47
CA GLN A 34 37.94 14.22 -7.38
C GLN A 34 37.78 12.88 -6.67
N GLU A 35 38.78 12.43 -5.90
CA GLU A 35 38.69 11.18 -5.14
C GLU A 35 37.59 11.22 -4.08
N GLU A 36 37.41 12.34 -3.37
CA GLU A 36 36.30 12.52 -2.43
C GLU A 36 34.94 12.48 -3.14
N GLY A 37 34.84 13.15 -4.30
CA GLY A 37 33.65 13.12 -5.14
C GLY A 37 33.32 11.72 -5.64
N GLU A 38 34.30 10.96 -6.12
CA GLU A 38 34.14 9.58 -6.58
C GLU A 38 33.71 8.66 -5.44
N LYS A 39 34.31 8.78 -4.25
CA LYS A 39 33.91 8.02 -3.05
C LYS A 39 32.47 8.34 -2.65
N HIS A 40 32.08 9.61 -2.69
CA HIS A 40 30.72 10.02 -2.37
C HIS A 40 29.72 9.50 -3.40
N ILE A 41 30.02 9.62 -4.70
CA ILE A 41 29.17 9.09 -5.77
C ILE A 41 29.04 7.57 -5.66
N ALA A 42 30.14 6.85 -5.40
CA ALA A 42 30.12 5.40 -5.19
C ALA A 42 29.24 5.01 -3.99
N TYR A 43 29.35 5.74 -2.89
CA TYR A 43 28.51 5.55 -1.70
C TYR A 43 27.02 5.77 -2.00
N VAL A 44 26.69 6.90 -2.65
CA VAL A 44 25.30 7.22 -3.03
C VAL A 44 24.74 6.17 -4.01
N ASN A 45 25.53 5.74 -4.99
CA ASN A 45 25.14 4.69 -5.94
C ASN A 45 24.92 3.35 -5.25
N GLN A 46 25.74 2.99 -4.26
CA GLN A 46 25.55 1.78 -3.47
C GLN A 46 24.25 1.85 -2.67
N GLN A 47 23.96 2.98 -2.04
CA GLN A 47 22.72 3.20 -1.30
C GLN A 47 21.49 3.18 -2.21
N ALA A 48 21.58 3.81 -3.39
CA ALA A 48 20.54 3.78 -4.41
C ALA A 48 20.27 2.35 -4.89
N GLY A 49 21.33 1.57 -5.14
CA GLY A 49 21.24 0.16 -5.53
C GLY A 49 20.57 -0.71 -4.47
N GLN A 50 20.85 -0.49 -3.19
CA GLN A 50 20.16 -1.17 -2.09
C GLN A 50 18.67 -0.78 -2.02
N THR A 51 18.37 0.50 -2.18
CA THR A 51 16.99 1.01 -2.15
C THR A 51 16.16 0.43 -3.30
N ILE A 52 16.72 0.33 -4.50
CA ILE A 52 16.06 -0.28 -5.67
C ILE A 52 15.74 -1.75 -5.40
N LYS A 53 16.70 -2.53 -4.87
CA LYS A 53 16.47 -3.95 -4.52
C LYS A 53 15.35 -4.14 -3.50
N ILE A 54 15.28 -3.25 -2.51
CA ILE A 54 14.18 -3.25 -1.52
C ILE A 54 12.85 -2.95 -2.21
N ALA A 55 12.81 -1.89 -3.04
CA ALA A 55 11.61 -1.48 -3.75
C ALA A 55 11.09 -2.58 -4.70
N GLU A 56 11.98 -3.25 -5.44
CA GLU A 56 11.64 -4.39 -6.30
C GLU A 56 11.04 -5.54 -5.50
N ALA A 57 11.67 -5.93 -4.39
CA ALA A 57 11.14 -6.98 -3.52
C ALA A 57 9.78 -6.61 -2.91
N GLN A 58 9.60 -5.36 -2.50
CA GLN A 58 8.33 -4.84 -2.01
C GLN A 58 7.26 -4.84 -3.10
N GLN A 59 7.60 -4.45 -4.34
CA GLN A 59 6.67 -4.45 -5.47
C GLN A 59 6.16 -5.85 -5.80
N VAL A 60 7.04 -6.86 -5.74
CA VAL A 60 6.65 -8.27 -5.92
C VAL A 60 5.65 -8.70 -4.86
N VAL A 61 5.91 -8.38 -3.58
CA VAL A 61 4.99 -8.67 -2.47
C VAL A 61 3.63 -8.01 -2.71
N VAL A 62 3.60 -6.71 -2.97
CA VAL A 62 2.33 -5.97 -3.18
C VAL A 62 1.54 -6.57 -4.33
N THR A 63 2.20 -6.81 -5.47
CA THR A 63 1.55 -7.33 -6.68
C THR A 63 0.96 -8.72 -6.45
N GLN A 64 1.74 -9.64 -5.86
CA GLN A 64 1.26 -11.00 -5.57
C GLN A 64 0.08 -11.00 -4.60
N THR A 65 0.17 -10.20 -3.54
CA THR A 65 -0.89 -10.12 -2.53
C THR A 65 -2.15 -9.49 -3.13
N GLN A 66 -2.01 -8.44 -3.94
CA GLN A 66 -3.13 -7.80 -4.63
C GLN A 66 -3.85 -8.77 -5.57
N ILE A 67 -3.13 -9.46 -6.45
CA ILE A 67 -3.71 -10.44 -7.39
C ILE A 67 -4.53 -11.48 -6.62
N LYS A 68 -3.92 -12.08 -5.59
CA LYS A 68 -4.56 -13.12 -4.76
C LYS A 68 -5.89 -12.66 -4.15
N TYR A 69 -5.93 -11.48 -3.55
CA TYR A 69 -7.11 -11.04 -2.79
C TYR A 69 -8.17 -10.34 -3.66
N VAL A 70 -7.79 -9.66 -4.75
CA VAL A 70 -8.75 -9.11 -5.72
C VAL A 70 -9.58 -10.24 -6.33
N ASP A 71 -8.95 -11.34 -6.73
CA ASP A 71 -9.67 -12.48 -7.33
C ASP A 71 -10.63 -13.16 -6.33
N ARG A 72 -10.23 -13.28 -5.07
CA ARG A 72 -11.08 -13.81 -3.99
C ARG A 72 -12.28 -12.91 -3.73
N ILE A 73 -12.07 -11.61 -3.61
CA ILE A 73 -13.13 -10.62 -3.40
C ILE A 73 -14.12 -10.65 -4.57
N ARG A 74 -13.62 -10.66 -5.81
CA ARG A 74 -14.45 -10.79 -7.01
C ARG A 74 -15.31 -12.06 -6.97
N THR A 75 -14.70 -13.19 -6.62
CA THR A 75 -15.41 -14.47 -6.48
C THR A 75 -16.51 -14.41 -5.42
N ILE A 76 -16.27 -13.74 -4.29
CA ILE A 76 -17.26 -13.55 -3.23
C ILE A 76 -18.47 -12.76 -3.75
N TYR A 77 -18.24 -11.66 -4.46
CA TYR A 77 -19.34 -10.85 -5.00
C TYR A 77 -20.16 -11.61 -6.05
N VAL A 78 -19.51 -12.33 -6.97
CA VAL A 78 -20.23 -13.16 -7.97
C VAL A 78 -21.08 -14.23 -7.29
N LYS A 79 -20.55 -14.91 -6.26
CA LYS A 79 -21.31 -15.88 -5.48
C LYS A 79 -22.44 -15.23 -4.68
N GLY A 80 -22.20 -14.04 -4.12
CA GLY A 80 -23.20 -13.25 -3.41
C GLY A 80 -24.39 -12.90 -4.29
N GLU A 81 -24.13 -12.32 -5.47
CA GLU A 81 -25.16 -11.99 -6.46
C GLU A 81 -25.94 -13.23 -6.92
N THR A 82 -25.25 -14.37 -7.07
CA THR A 82 -25.90 -15.64 -7.42
C THR A 82 -26.87 -16.10 -6.33
N ILE A 83 -26.48 -15.99 -5.05
CA ILE A 83 -27.33 -16.34 -3.90
C ILE A 83 -28.51 -15.38 -3.80
N GLU A 84 -28.28 -14.08 -3.94
CA GLU A 84 -29.34 -13.06 -3.90
C GLU A 84 -30.41 -13.32 -4.98
N LYS A 85 -30.01 -13.69 -6.20
CA LYS A 85 -30.93 -14.08 -7.27
C LYS A 85 -31.77 -15.33 -6.97
N GLN A 86 -31.35 -16.16 -6.01
CA GLN A 86 -32.11 -17.34 -5.58
C GLN A 86 -33.19 -17.01 -4.54
N VAL A 87 -33.18 -15.82 -3.94
CA VAL A 87 -34.20 -15.40 -2.96
C VAL A 87 -35.64 -15.71 -3.39
N PRO A 88 -36.12 -15.35 -4.60
CA PRO A 88 -37.51 -15.63 -5.01
C PRO A 88 -37.82 -17.12 -5.20
N ILE A 89 -36.81 -17.99 -5.33
CA ILE A 89 -36.98 -19.45 -5.41
C ILE A 89 -37.28 -20.02 -4.03
N TYR A 90 -36.61 -19.50 -2.99
CA TYR A 90 -36.77 -19.96 -1.61
C TYR A 90 -37.86 -19.22 -0.82
N ILE A 91 -38.12 -17.95 -1.18
CA ILE A 91 -39.13 -17.09 -0.58
C ILE A 91 -40.05 -16.64 -1.69
N THR A 92 -41.16 -17.34 -1.87
CA THR A 92 -42.06 -17.06 -2.97
C THR A 92 -42.87 -15.78 -2.71
N LYS A 93 -43.51 -15.26 -3.75
CA LYS A 93 -44.48 -14.16 -3.62
C LYS A 93 -45.63 -14.52 -2.67
N ALA A 94 -46.06 -15.79 -2.65
CA ALA A 94 -47.11 -16.25 -1.76
C ALA A 94 -46.65 -16.22 -0.29
N ASP A 95 -45.40 -16.61 -0.01
CA ASP A 95 -44.83 -16.52 1.33
C ASP A 95 -44.74 -15.07 1.80
N SER A 96 -44.29 -14.17 0.93
CA SER A 96 -44.19 -12.73 1.24
C SER A 96 -45.56 -12.07 1.48
N ALA A 97 -46.64 -12.63 0.94
CA ALA A 97 -48.01 -12.17 1.21
C ALA A 97 -48.60 -12.79 2.49
N ARG A 98 -48.16 -14.00 2.85
CA ARG A 98 -48.66 -14.74 4.01
C ARG A 98 -47.97 -14.33 5.31
N PHE A 99 -46.68 -14.01 5.25
CA PHE A 99 -45.85 -13.72 6.42
C PHE A 99 -45.35 -12.28 6.39
N ALA A 100 -45.64 -11.53 7.45
CA ALA A 100 -45.20 -10.16 7.61
C ALA A 100 -43.94 -10.08 8.49
N VAL A 101 -43.05 -9.13 8.16
CA VAL A 101 -42.00 -8.66 9.06
C VAL A 101 -42.60 -7.55 9.92
N ASN A 102 -42.43 -7.63 11.25
CA ASN A 102 -42.97 -6.63 12.17
C ASN A 102 -42.02 -5.43 12.33
N ALA A 103 -42.55 -4.27 12.70
CA ALA A 103 -41.79 -3.03 12.84
C ALA A 103 -40.63 -3.16 13.84
N GLY A 104 -40.83 -3.91 14.93
CA GLY A 104 -39.77 -4.17 15.92
C GLY A 104 -38.58 -4.96 15.37
N PHE A 105 -38.81 -5.88 14.43
CA PHE A 105 -37.72 -6.60 13.75
C PHE A 105 -36.86 -5.62 12.95
N VAL A 106 -37.50 -4.76 12.15
CA VAL A 106 -36.78 -3.78 11.32
C VAL A 106 -36.03 -2.78 12.19
N ARG A 107 -36.66 -2.24 13.24
CA ARG A 107 -35.99 -1.32 14.17
C ARG A 107 -34.74 -1.94 14.81
N LEU A 108 -34.83 -3.18 15.29
CA LEU A 108 -33.70 -3.87 15.88
C LEU A 108 -32.61 -4.21 14.84
N TYR A 109 -33.02 -4.59 13.62
CA TYR A 109 -32.09 -4.85 12.51
C TYR A 109 -31.29 -3.58 12.15
N ASP A 110 -31.96 -2.45 11.97
CA ASP A 110 -31.33 -1.17 11.62
C ASP A 110 -30.43 -0.65 12.74
N ALA A 111 -30.83 -0.83 14.01
CA ALA A 111 -30.00 -0.55 15.17
C ALA A 111 -28.70 -1.37 15.17
N ALA A 112 -28.76 -2.66 14.82
CA ALA A 112 -27.57 -3.51 14.74
C ALA A 112 -26.58 -3.04 13.66
N TRP A 113 -27.06 -2.46 12.56
CA TRP A 113 -26.20 -1.95 11.47
C TRP A 113 -25.69 -0.53 11.71
N SER A 114 -26.49 0.34 12.33
CA SER A 114 -26.11 1.71 12.66
C SER A 114 -25.25 1.80 13.92
N GLY A 115 -25.41 0.84 14.85
CA GLY A 115 -24.85 0.92 16.19
C GLY A 115 -25.62 1.83 17.14
N GLU A 116 -26.80 2.30 16.73
CA GLU A 116 -27.69 3.13 17.56
C GLU A 116 -28.56 2.29 18.50
N ASP A 117 -28.94 2.84 19.65
CA ASP A 117 -29.87 2.18 20.58
C ASP A 117 -31.30 2.20 19.98
N PRO A 118 -31.97 1.04 19.78
CA PRO A 118 -33.33 1.00 19.26
C PRO A 118 -34.38 1.55 20.24
N GLY A 119 -33.98 1.88 21.48
CA GLY A 119 -34.87 2.35 22.54
C GLY A 119 -35.74 1.24 23.13
N PRO A 120 -36.63 1.60 24.08
CA PRO A 120 -37.53 0.64 24.70
C PRO A 120 -38.53 0.06 23.69
N ALA A 121 -38.94 -1.18 23.90
CA ALA A 121 -40.00 -1.80 23.12
C ALA A 121 -41.32 -1.02 23.26
N ALA A 122 -42.10 -0.97 22.18
CA ALA A 122 -43.38 -0.29 22.10
C ALA A 122 -44.43 -1.18 21.43
N ASP A 123 -45.71 -0.95 21.70
CA ASP A 123 -46.79 -1.75 21.11
C ASP A 123 -46.80 -1.67 19.57
N SER A 124 -46.38 -0.52 19.00
CA SER A 124 -46.20 -0.34 17.56
C SER A 124 -45.22 -1.33 16.93
N ASP A 125 -44.35 -1.97 17.71
CA ASP A 125 -43.40 -2.97 17.21
C ASP A 125 -44.08 -4.24 16.71
N ARG A 126 -45.33 -4.48 17.11
CA ARG A 126 -46.13 -5.62 16.69
C ARG A 126 -46.77 -5.41 15.32
N GLU A 127 -46.82 -4.18 14.82
CA GLU A 127 -47.43 -3.85 13.54
C GLU A 127 -46.57 -4.29 12.34
N PRO A 128 -47.18 -4.57 11.17
CA PRO A 128 -46.43 -4.87 9.95
C PRO A 128 -45.52 -3.69 9.53
N ALA A 129 -44.25 -3.98 9.21
CA ALA A 129 -43.28 -2.97 8.81
C ALA A 129 -43.42 -2.49 7.34
N GLY A 130 -44.25 -3.16 6.54
CA GLY A 130 -44.32 -2.93 5.09
C GLY A 130 -43.10 -3.45 4.31
N VAL A 131 -42.18 -4.14 4.98
CA VAL A 131 -41.03 -4.84 4.37
C VAL A 131 -41.35 -6.32 4.26
N SER A 132 -41.14 -6.90 3.08
CA SER A 132 -41.36 -8.33 2.84
C SER A 132 -40.19 -9.19 3.31
N LEU A 133 -40.45 -10.47 3.60
CA LEU A 133 -39.40 -11.46 3.89
C LEU A 133 -38.35 -11.54 2.76
N ALA A 134 -38.79 -11.46 1.51
CA ALA A 134 -37.90 -11.50 0.35
C ALA A 134 -36.95 -10.29 0.32
N GLN A 135 -37.42 -9.08 0.68
CA GLN A 135 -36.57 -7.90 0.78
C GLN A 135 -35.52 -8.04 1.88
N VAL A 136 -35.91 -8.52 3.07
CA VAL A 136 -34.96 -8.77 4.18
C VAL A 136 -33.90 -9.77 3.75
N ALA A 137 -34.30 -10.89 3.14
CA ALA A 137 -33.36 -11.92 2.70
C ALA A 137 -32.40 -11.45 1.61
N ALA A 138 -32.87 -10.62 0.67
CA ALA A 138 -32.01 -10.05 -0.37
C ALA A 138 -30.96 -9.10 0.22
N VAL A 139 -31.39 -8.18 1.11
CA VAL A 139 -30.48 -7.27 1.81
C VAL A 139 -29.47 -8.05 2.65
N ASP A 140 -29.91 -9.05 3.40
CA ASP A 140 -29.01 -9.85 4.24
C ASP A 140 -28.01 -10.67 3.42
N ALA A 141 -28.41 -11.23 2.28
CA ALA A 141 -27.51 -11.91 1.36
C ALA A 141 -26.43 -10.97 0.80
N GLY A 142 -26.81 -9.75 0.43
CA GLY A 142 -25.89 -8.70 -0.03
C GLY A 142 -24.92 -8.25 1.07
N ASN A 143 -25.44 -8.05 2.28
CA ASN A 143 -24.64 -7.70 3.46
C ASN A 143 -23.64 -8.81 3.81
N ALA A 144 -24.06 -10.07 3.79
CA ALA A 144 -23.20 -11.22 4.01
C ALA A 144 -22.11 -11.36 2.93
N ALA A 145 -22.38 -11.00 1.67
CA ALA A 145 -21.36 -10.93 0.63
C ALA A 145 -20.31 -9.84 0.92
N SER A 146 -20.78 -8.64 1.30
CA SER A 146 -19.92 -7.50 1.64
C SER A 146 -19.03 -7.80 2.85
N CYS A 147 -19.58 -8.35 3.94
CA CYS A 147 -18.83 -8.73 5.13
C CYS A 147 -17.73 -9.77 4.82
N ARG A 148 -18.03 -10.77 3.99
CA ARG A 148 -17.04 -11.76 3.55
C ARG A 148 -15.94 -11.14 2.69
N ALA A 149 -16.29 -10.21 1.81
CA ALA A 149 -15.32 -9.48 1.00
C ALA A 149 -14.39 -8.61 1.85
N TRP A 150 -14.95 -7.87 2.82
CA TRP A 150 -14.16 -7.08 3.78
C TRP A 150 -13.23 -7.93 4.63
N ARG A 151 -13.66 -9.13 5.02
CA ARG A 151 -12.80 -10.10 5.70
C ARG A 151 -11.58 -10.46 4.85
N GLU A 152 -11.77 -10.79 3.57
CA GLU A 152 -10.65 -11.08 2.67
C GLU A 152 -9.75 -9.86 2.45
N LEU A 153 -10.32 -8.66 2.35
CA LEU A 153 -9.51 -7.43 2.27
C LEU A 153 -8.62 -7.24 3.50
N ALA A 154 -9.18 -7.40 4.71
CA ALA A 154 -8.44 -7.28 5.96
C ALA A 154 -7.32 -8.34 6.08
N LEU A 155 -7.59 -9.58 5.65
CA LEU A 155 -6.58 -10.64 5.60
C LEU A 155 -5.47 -10.29 4.60
N GLY A 156 -5.81 -9.76 3.43
CA GLY A 156 -4.85 -9.33 2.42
C GLY A 156 -3.96 -8.19 2.89
N LEU A 157 -4.53 -7.18 3.56
CA LEU A 157 -3.76 -6.10 4.17
C LEU A 157 -2.78 -6.62 5.23
N ARG A 158 -3.22 -7.54 6.09
CA ARG A 158 -2.38 -8.16 7.11
C ARG A 158 -1.23 -8.96 6.49
N GLU A 159 -1.52 -9.80 5.50
CA GLU A 159 -0.52 -10.62 4.80
C GLU A 159 0.51 -9.73 4.09
N ASN A 160 0.04 -8.70 3.37
CA ASN A 160 0.88 -7.73 2.69
C ASN A 160 1.82 -7.04 3.68
N TYR A 161 1.29 -6.55 4.80
CA TYR A 161 2.09 -5.87 5.83
C TYR A 161 3.19 -6.76 6.41
N ILE A 162 2.86 -8.00 6.78
CA ILE A 162 3.83 -8.96 7.34
C ILE A 162 4.93 -9.26 6.31
N ASN A 163 4.54 -9.49 5.05
CA ASN A 163 5.49 -9.81 3.99
C ASN A 163 6.39 -8.60 3.64
N LEU A 164 5.84 -7.39 3.63
CA LEU A 164 6.60 -6.15 3.42
C LEU A 164 7.64 -5.94 4.53
N GLN A 165 7.28 -6.18 5.79
CA GLN A 165 8.24 -6.11 6.89
C GLN A 165 9.35 -7.16 6.73
N SER A 166 8.98 -8.40 6.37
CA SER A 166 9.94 -9.48 6.16
C SER A 166 10.97 -9.15 5.08
N VAL A 167 10.55 -8.69 3.90
CA VAL A 167 11.47 -8.35 2.80
C VAL A 167 12.33 -7.14 3.13
N THR A 168 11.75 -6.12 3.79
CA THR A 168 12.48 -4.93 4.20
C THR A 168 13.55 -5.26 5.25
N ASN A 169 13.21 -6.09 6.23
CA ASN A 169 14.14 -6.49 7.29
C ASN A 169 15.25 -7.41 6.77
N ARG A 170 14.96 -8.29 5.81
CA ARG A 170 15.98 -9.12 5.16
C ARG A 170 16.98 -8.28 4.36
N ALA A 171 16.51 -7.25 3.67
CA ALA A 171 17.36 -6.40 2.86
C ALA A 171 18.18 -5.36 3.67
N ARG A 172 17.82 -5.14 4.94
CA ARG A 172 18.58 -4.32 5.89
C ARG A 172 19.68 -5.08 6.65
N ARG A 173 19.62 -6.42 6.65
CA ARG A 173 20.65 -7.29 7.25
C ARG A 173 21.75 -7.56 6.23
#